data_AF-A0A3B9GTG0-F1
#
_entry.id   AF-A0A3B9GTG0-F1
#
_cell.length_a   1.000
_cell.length_b   1.000
_cell.length_c   1.000
_cell.angle_alpha   90.00
_cell.angle_beta   90.00
_cell.angle_gamma   90.00
#
_symmetry.space_group_name_H-M   'P 1'
#
loop_
_entity.id
_entity.type
_entity.pdbx_description
1 polymer ?
#
loop_
_entity_poly.entity_id
_entity_poly.type
_entity_poly.pdbx_seq_one_letter_code
_entity_poly.pdbx_strand_id
1 'polypeptide(L)'
;RRYQQDADRPAISETTGSRLSPHLAFGTVSVREAWQAAARARAAYVQDGDTTFAASLTDFLERLEWRAREIQSFEDRPLPQTGSGEDFRPEAAADDPRLAAWIDGRTGFPLIDACMRALRETGWLNFRMRAMLIGFASCQLWMDWRLPAERLGALFTDFEPGIHYPQVIAQAGLRGRRMPVVRNPVRLSQQLDPDGVFIRRWVPELAALPDAYLHAPWDAPKAELARAGVIFGQTYPMRMVDHAAAAREARERIARVRHPGRTVPKRPEPKQPAPKAAPRPSRRSEAKQADLPFRSRRPNGIRRPARGPVQLSFDLGQPPSVPESQSV
;
A
#
# COMPACT_ATOMS: atom_id res chain seq x y z
N ARG A 1 10.31 6.04 -24.48
CA ARG A 1 8.94 6.44 -24.88
C ARG A 1 7.90 6.30 -23.76
N ARG A 2 7.79 5.17 -23.04
CA ARG A 2 6.76 4.97 -22.00
C ARG A 2 7.18 5.32 -20.57
N TYR A 3 8.30 6.02 -20.40
CA TYR A 3 8.91 6.28 -19.09
C TYR A 3 7.93 6.96 -18.12
N GLN A 4 7.23 7.99 -18.59
CA GLN A 4 6.23 8.72 -17.80
C GLN A 4 5.07 7.84 -17.29
N GLN A 5 4.60 6.88 -18.11
CA GLN A 5 3.41 6.09 -17.82
C GLN A 5 3.74 4.82 -17.00
N ASP A 6 4.88 4.22 -17.28
CA ASP A 6 5.17 2.84 -16.87
C ASP A 6 6.24 2.74 -15.77
N ALA A 7 6.97 3.82 -15.44
CA ALA A 7 8.04 3.77 -14.44
C ALA A 7 7.58 3.38 -13.03
N ASP A 8 6.29 3.59 -12.71
CA ASP A 8 5.70 3.21 -11.42
C ASP A 8 5.02 1.84 -11.44
N ARG A 9 4.92 1.17 -12.61
CA ARG A 9 4.25 -0.13 -12.76
C ARG A 9 5.23 -1.28 -12.44
N PRO A 10 5.01 -2.08 -11.39
CA PRO A 10 5.94 -3.12 -10.93
C PRO A 10 6.42 -4.07 -12.05
N ALA A 11 5.50 -4.63 -12.82
CA ALA A 11 5.79 -5.66 -13.83
C ALA A 11 6.72 -5.20 -14.96
N ILE A 12 6.72 -3.90 -15.29
CA ILE A 12 7.40 -3.38 -16.49
C ILE A 12 8.41 -2.28 -16.20
N SER A 13 8.39 -1.70 -15.00
CA SER A 13 9.32 -0.63 -14.58
C SER A 13 10.80 -1.02 -14.68
N GLU A 14 11.11 -2.32 -14.66
CA GLU A 14 12.45 -2.85 -14.91
C GLU A 14 12.97 -2.52 -16.32
N THR A 15 12.09 -2.49 -17.32
CA THR A 15 12.46 -2.22 -18.73
C THR A 15 12.09 -0.80 -19.18
N THR A 16 11.10 -0.18 -18.53
CA THR A 16 10.64 1.17 -18.89
C THR A 16 11.30 2.27 -18.08
N GLY A 17 11.81 1.96 -16.89
CA GLY A 17 12.68 2.85 -16.11
C GLY A 17 14.08 2.95 -16.72
N SER A 18 14.84 3.98 -16.33
CA SER A 18 16.19 4.19 -16.87
C SER A 18 17.21 3.15 -16.41
N ARG A 19 16.96 2.49 -15.28
CA ARG A 19 17.88 1.55 -14.61
C ARG A 19 19.27 2.14 -14.30
N LEU A 20 19.40 3.46 -14.33
CA LEU A 20 20.66 4.14 -14.04
C LEU A 20 20.96 4.27 -12.55
N SER A 21 19.99 3.99 -11.65
CA SER A 21 20.18 4.25 -10.22
C SER A 21 21.40 3.54 -9.60
N PRO A 22 21.73 2.27 -9.89
CA PRO A 22 22.97 1.66 -9.40
C PRO A 22 24.20 2.36 -9.97
N HIS A 23 24.18 2.69 -11.27
CA HIS A 23 25.30 3.35 -11.93
C HIS A 23 25.61 4.73 -11.35
N LEU A 24 24.56 5.48 -10.98
CA LEU A 24 24.70 6.78 -10.34
C LEU A 24 25.18 6.65 -8.89
N ALA A 25 24.72 5.65 -8.15
CA ALA A 25 25.15 5.39 -6.77
C ALA A 25 26.64 4.99 -6.69
N PHE A 26 27.11 4.16 -7.63
CA PHE A 26 28.52 3.75 -7.71
C PHE A 26 29.41 4.71 -8.51
N GLY A 27 28.86 5.79 -9.09
CA GLY A 27 29.62 6.76 -9.88
C GLY A 27 30.17 6.22 -11.21
N THR A 28 29.68 5.08 -11.69
CA THR A 28 30.09 4.49 -12.99
C THR A 28 29.54 5.27 -14.18
N VAL A 29 28.53 6.11 -13.97
CA VAL A 29 28.00 7.07 -14.93
C VAL A 29 27.89 8.43 -14.28
N SER A 30 28.36 9.48 -14.96
CA SER A 30 28.24 10.86 -14.48
C SER A 30 26.79 11.35 -14.58
N VAL A 31 26.25 11.90 -13.50
CA VAL A 31 24.92 12.57 -13.51
C VAL A 31 24.87 13.68 -14.55
N ARG A 32 25.96 14.45 -14.71
CA ARG A 32 26.02 15.56 -15.68
C ARG A 32 25.94 15.03 -17.11
N GLU A 33 26.61 13.91 -17.38
CA GLU A 33 26.58 13.27 -18.70
C GLU A 33 25.18 12.73 -19.01
N ALA A 34 24.56 12.03 -18.06
CA ALA A 34 23.19 11.53 -18.19
C ALA A 34 22.19 12.67 -18.46
N TRP A 35 22.31 13.79 -17.71
CA TRP A 35 21.46 14.97 -17.90
C TRP A 35 21.69 15.61 -19.27
N GLN A 36 22.94 15.85 -19.67
CA GLN A 36 23.28 16.47 -20.95
C GLN A 36 22.82 15.62 -22.14
N ALA A 37 23.00 14.29 -22.06
CA ALA A 37 22.53 13.36 -23.08
C ALA A 37 21.00 13.40 -23.21
N ALA A 38 20.27 13.36 -22.09
CA ALA A 38 18.82 13.46 -22.09
C ALA A 38 18.32 14.82 -22.58
N ALA A 39 18.99 15.91 -22.24
CA ALA A 39 18.63 17.27 -22.68
C ALA A 39 18.82 17.45 -24.19
N ARG A 40 19.94 16.96 -24.76
CA ARG A 40 20.18 16.94 -26.22
C ARG A 40 19.13 16.09 -26.94
N ALA A 41 18.87 14.88 -26.44
CA ALA A 41 17.85 14.01 -27.00
C ALA A 41 16.46 14.67 -26.96
N ARG A 42 16.09 15.31 -25.85
CA ARG A 42 14.81 16.03 -25.72
C ARG A 42 14.69 17.12 -26.78
N ALA A 43 15.74 17.94 -26.97
CA ALA A 43 15.73 19.00 -27.97
C ALA A 43 15.53 18.46 -29.39
N ALA A 44 16.23 17.37 -29.75
CA ALA A 44 16.07 16.70 -31.04
C ALA A 44 14.64 16.19 -31.26
N TYR A 45 14.07 15.46 -30.29
CA TYR A 45 12.69 14.95 -30.41
C TYR A 45 11.63 16.05 -30.46
N VAL A 46 11.86 17.20 -29.81
CA VAL A 46 10.98 18.37 -29.96
C VAL A 46 11.03 18.91 -31.38
N GLN A 47 12.22 19.01 -31.99
CA GLN A 47 12.38 19.45 -33.37
C GLN A 47 11.74 18.49 -34.37
N ASP A 48 11.82 17.18 -34.11
CA ASP A 48 11.22 16.13 -34.93
C ASP A 48 9.68 16.01 -34.74
N GLY A 49 9.09 16.81 -33.85
CA GLY A 49 7.64 16.80 -33.56
C GLY A 49 7.17 15.66 -32.65
N ASP A 50 8.08 14.86 -32.08
CA ASP A 50 7.77 13.77 -31.15
C ASP A 50 7.61 14.27 -29.71
N THR A 51 6.46 14.89 -29.46
CA THR A 51 6.12 15.46 -28.15
C THR A 51 6.00 14.40 -27.05
N THR A 52 5.65 13.15 -27.40
CA THR A 52 5.47 12.08 -26.41
C THR A 52 6.80 11.63 -25.82
N PHE A 53 7.81 11.40 -26.67
CA PHE A 53 9.11 11.00 -26.13
C PHE A 53 9.83 12.19 -25.48
N ALA A 54 9.69 13.40 -26.04
CA ALA A 54 10.18 14.61 -25.40
C ALA A 54 9.63 14.79 -23.98
N ALA A 55 8.33 14.55 -23.76
CA ALA A 55 7.72 14.61 -22.42
C ALA A 55 8.33 13.57 -21.47
N SER A 56 8.53 12.33 -21.92
CA SER A 56 9.22 11.30 -21.11
C SER A 56 10.66 11.68 -20.74
N LEU A 57 11.37 12.38 -21.63
CA LEU A 57 12.72 12.87 -21.33
C LEU A 57 12.70 14.04 -20.35
N THR A 58 11.69 14.91 -20.43
CA THR A 58 11.45 15.95 -19.41
C THR A 58 11.27 15.33 -18.03
N ASP A 59 10.38 14.34 -17.88
CA ASP A 59 10.19 13.65 -16.60
C ASP A 59 11.47 12.96 -16.09
N PHE A 60 12.31 12.45 -16.98
CA PHE A 60 13.60 11.86 -16.62
C PHE A 60 14.59 12.93 -16.13
N LEU A 61 14.68 14.08 -16.81
CA LEU A 61 15.51 15.22 -16.39
C LEU A 61 15.09 15.75 -15.01
N GLU A 62 13.78 15.94 -14.80
CA GLU A 62 13.25 16.38 -13.51
C GLU A 62 13.60 15.42 -12.36
N ARG A 63 13.64 14.11 -12.64
CA ARG A 63 14.05 13.11 -11.64
C ARG A 63 15.55 13.14 -11.35
N LEU A 64 16.40 13.45 -12.33
CA LEU A 64 17.84 13.67 -12.11
C LEU A 64 18.08 14.93 -11.27
N GLU A 65 17.37 16.01 -11.58
CA GLU A 65 17.42 17.27 -10.83
C GLU A 65 16.91 17.10 -9.39
N TRP A 66 15.82 16.36 -9.22
CA TRP A 66 15.29 15.99 -7.90
C TRP A 66 16.33 15.20 -7.09
N ARG A 67 16.97 14.19 -7.70
CA ARG A 67 18.07 13.45 -7.03
C ARG A 67 19.18 14.40 -6.59
N ALA A 68 19.68 15.25 -7.48
CA ALA A 68 20.76 16.17 -7.16
C ALA A 68 20.40 17.10 -5.98
N ARG A 69 19.14 17.58 -5.95
CA ARG A 69 18.62 18.39 -4.85
C ARG A 69 18.52 17.64 -3.52
N GLU A 70 18.09 16.38 -3.51
CA GLU A 70 18.00 15.60 -2.27
C GLU A 70 19.39 15.25 -1.73
N ILE A 71 20.35 14.89 -2.61
CA ILE A 71 21.74 14.67 -2.22
C ILE A 71 22.35 15.95 -1.61
N GLN A 72 22.24 17.09 -2.32
CA GLN A 72 22.73 18.36 -1.79
C GLN A 72 22.07 18.72 -0.45
N SER A 73 20.75 18.57 -0.35
CA SER A 73 20.04 18.86 0.89
C SER A 73 20.48 17.98 2.05
N PHE A 74 20.85 16.73 1.78
CA PHE A 74 21.36 15.80 2.78
C PHE A 74 22.77 16.17 3.22
N GLU A 75 23.64 16.59 2.29
CA GLU A 75 25.00 17.07 2.59
C GLU A 75 24.99 18.38 3.39
N ASP A 76 24.13 19.32 3.02
CA ASP A 76 23.99 20.61 3.72
C ASP A 76 23.41 20.44 5.14
N ARG A 77 22.49 19.49 5.30
CA ARG A 77 21.76 19.23 6.54
C ARG A 77 21.55 17.74 6.73
N PRO A 78 22.53 17.05 7.35
CA PRO A 78 22.40 15.65 7.68
C PRO A 78 21.12 15.39 8.48
N LEU A 79 20.44 14.30 8.17
CA LEU A 79 19.19 13.96 8.85
C LEU A 79 19.45 13.70 10.34
N PRO A 80 18.55 14.13 11.23
CA PRO A 80 18.64 13.76 12.63
C PRO A 80 18.51 12.25 12.77
N GLN A 81 19.29 11.64 13.68
CA GLN A 81 19.23 10.20 13.97
C GLN A 81 17.81 9.74 14.39
N THR A 82 16.99 10.66 14.93
CA THR A 82 15.61 10.43 15.34
C THR A 82 14.56 10.79 14.29
N GLY A 83 14.97 11.32 13.13
CA GLY A 83 14.09 11.98 12.17
C GLY A 83 13.76 13.43 12.53
N SER A 84 13.05 14.15 11.65
CA SER A 84 12.73 15.58 11.85
C SER A 84 11.55 15.85 12.80
N GLY A 85 11.07 14.85 13.53
CA GLY A 85 9.89 14.97 14.41
C GLY A 85 9.87 13.87 15.47
N GLU A 86 9.00 14.03 16.48
CA GLU A 86 8.82 13.01 17.52
C GLU A 86 8.29 11.71 16.92
N ASP A 87 9.07 10.65 17.08
CA ASP A 87 8.61 9.29 16.81
C ASP A 87 8.09 8.67 18.11
N PHE A 88 6.85 8.21 18.06
CA PHE A 88 6.08 7.69 19.19
C PHE A 88 5.74 6.21 18.97
N ARG A 89 6.39 5.58 18.00
CA ARG A 89 6.37 4.14 17.85
C ARG A 89 7.29 3.51 18.92
N PRO A 90 6.98 2.29 19.37
CA PRO A 90 7.86 1.55 20.26
C PRO A 90 9.26 1.49 19.66
N GLU A 91 10.27 1.52 20.52
CA GLU A 91 11.65 1.36 20.09
C GLU A 91 11.83 0.06 19.29
N ALA A 92 12.71 0.13 18.31
CA ALA A 92 12.92 -0.94 17.37
C ALA A 92 13.50 -2.18 18.07
N ALA A 93 12.79 -3.31 18.02
CA ALA A 93 13.26 -4.60 18.51
C ALA A 93 13.73 -5.46 17.33
N ALA A 94 14.99 -5.89 17.33
CA ALA A 94 15.58 -6.65 16.23
C ALA A 94 14.93 -8.04 16.07
N ASP A 95 14.38 -8.58 17.15
CA ASP A 95 13.65 -9.83 17.25
C ASP A 95 12.13 -9.68 17.04
N ASP A 96 11.66 -8.52 16.58
CA ASP A 96 10.25 -8.32 16.25
C ASP A 96 9.81 -9.29 15.14
N PRO A 97 8.90 -10.26 15.42
CA PRO A 97 8.46 -11.22 14.43
C PRO A 97 7.79 -10.56 13.23
N ARG A 98 7.27 -9.33 13.39
CA ARG A 98 6.70 -8.56 12.28
C ARG A 98 7.75 -8.13 11.28
N LEU A 99 8.94 -7.75 11.77
CA LEU A 99 10.05 -7.35 10.93
C LEU A 99 10.54 -8.55 10.10
N ALA A 100 10.72 -9.71 10.73
CA ALA A 100 11.12 -10.94 10.05
C ALA A 100 10.10 -11.35 8.97
N ALA A 101 8.81 -11.40 9.32
CA ALA A 101 7.76 -11.73 8.34
C ALA A 101 7.68 -10.73 7.18
N TRP A 102 7.90 -9.44 7.46
CA TRP A 102 7.93 -8.40 6.43
C TRP A 102 9.15 -8.56 5.50
N ILE A 103 10.35 -8.75 6.06
CA ILE A 103 11.58 -8.96 5.26
C ILE A 103 11.46 -10.19 4.35
N ASP A 104 10.90 -11.28 4.87
CA ASP A 104 10.75 -12.54 4.13
C ASP A 104 9.66 -12.49 3.05
N GLY A 105 8.83 -11.44 3.01
CA GLY A 105 7.65 -11.40 2.17
C GLY A 105 6.62 -12.46 2.56
N ARG A 106 6.33 -12.52 3.87
CA ARG A 106 5.34 -13.42 4.49
C ARG A 106 4.26 -12.66 5.26
N THR A 107 3.87 -11.49 4.76
CA THR A 107 2.89 -10.61 5.42
C THR A 107 1.44 -11.02 5.19
N GLY A 108 1.20 -11.86 4.18
CA GLY A 108 -0.13 -12.22 3.71
C GLY A 108 -0.77 -11.14 2.84
N PHE A 109 -0.02 -10.08 2.46
CA PHE A 109 -0.44 -9.07 1.48
C PHE A 109 0.33 -9.29 0.16
N PRO A 110 -0.34 -9.75 -0.91
CA PRO A 110 0.34 -10.28 -2.10
C PRO A 110 1.33 -9.32 -2.75
N LEU A 111 0.99 -8.04 -2.91
CA LEU A 111 1.94 -7.08 -3.48
C LEU A 111 3.09 -6.73 -2.54
N ILE A 112 2.86 -6.66 -1.22
CA ILE A 112 3.94 -6.41 -0.25
C ILE A 112 4.94 -7.57 -0.29
N ASP A 113 4.41 -8.80 -0.27
CA ASP A 113 5.20 -10.03 -0.33
C ASP A 113 5.97 -10.14 -1.65
N ALA A 114 5.29 -9.87 -2.78
CA ALA A 114 5.92 -9.81 -4.09
C ALA A 114 7.06 -8.79 -4.14
N CYS A 115 6.87 -7.58 -3.59
CA CYS A 115 7.90 -6.54 -3.54
C CYS A 115 9.12 -6.98 -2.74
N MET A 116 8.92 -7.57 -1.55
CA MET A 116 10.02 -8.00 -0.69
C MET A 116 10.81 -9.16 -1.29
N ARG A 117 10.11 -10.14 -1.89
CA ARG A 117 10.74 -11.25 -2.61
C ARG A 117 11.52 -10.77 -3.83
N ALA A 118 10.92 -9.88 -4.64
CA ALA A 118 11.59 -9.28 -5.79
C ALA A 118 12.84 -8.49 -5.39
N LEU A 119 12.74 -7.71 -4.31
CA LEU A 119 13.87 -6.92 -3.82
C LEU A 119 15.02 -7.82 -3.34
N ARG A 120 14.72 -8.89 -2.60
CA ARG A 120 15.75 -9.82 -2.11
C ARG A 120 16.49 -10.52 -3.25
N GLU A 121 15.78 -10.85 -4.33
CA GLU A 121 16.37 -11.53 -5.48
C GLU A 121 17.14 -10.57 -6.40
N THR A 122 16.59 -9.38 -6.67
CA THR A 122 17.09 -8.49 -7.73
C THR A 122 17.83 -7.26 -7.24
N GLY A 123 17.69 -6.94 -5.95
CA GLY A 123 18.25 -5.74 -5.34
C GLY A 123 17.63 -4.42 -5.80
N TRP A 124 16.51 -4.46 -6.54
CA TRP A 124 15.89 -3.23 -7.07
C TRP A 124 14.37 -3.25 -7.01
N LEU A 125 13.80 -2.08 -6.70
CA LEU A 125 12.37 -1.78 -6.84
C LEU A 125 12.17 -0.37 -7.39
N ASN A 126 11.05 -0.10 -8.04
CA ASN A 126 10.69 1.27 -8.41
C ASN A 126 10.31 2.11 -7.17
N PHE A 127 10.35 3.43 -7.32
CA PHE A 127 10.11 4.39 -6.24
C PHE A 127 8.77 4.16 -5.53
N ARG A 128 7.70 3.91 -6.29
CA ARG A 128 6.35 3.73 -5.76
C ARG A 128 6.24 2.51 -4.85
N MET A 129 6.90 1.41 -5.21
CA MET A 129 6.95 0.18 -4.41
C MET A 129 7.77 0.36 -3.13
N ARG A 130 8.94 1.03 -3.19
CA ARG A 130 9.75 1.35 -2.00
C ARG A 130 8.95 2.18 -0.99
N ALA A 131 8.24 3.20 -1.48
CA ALA A 131 7.40 4.05 -0.65
C ALA A 131 6.24 3.27 0.00
N MET A 132 5.65 2.32 -0.73
CA MET A 132 4.60 1.45 -0.21
C MET A 132 5.13 0.55 0.91
N LEU A 133 6.29 -0.08 0.72
CA LEU A 133 6.90 -0.96 1.72
C LEU A 133 7.13 -0.25 3.05
N ILE A 134 7.74 0.94 3.03
CA ILE A 134 7.95 1.74 4.25
C ILE A 134 6.63 2.18 4.87
N GLY A 135 5.68 2.65 4.06
CA GLY A 135 4.37 3.07 4.55
C GLY A 135 3.63 1.92 5.24
N PHE A 136 3.72 0.70 4.71
CA PHE A 136 3.14 -0.49 5.33
C PHE A 136 3.84 -0.82 6.66
N ALA A 137 5.16 -0.92 6.68
CA ALA A 137 5.92 -1.20 7.90
C ALA A 137 5.66 -0.17 9.02
N SER A 138 5.71 1.12 8.67
CA SER A 138 5.61 2.22 9.63
C SER A 138 4.18 2.48 10.11
N CYS A 139 3.18 2.38 9.22
CA CYS A 139 1.80 2.75 9.55
C CYS A 139 0.89 1.55 9.79
N GLN A 140 1.01 0.47 9.02
CA GLN A 140 0.10 -0.69 9.15
C GLN A 140 0.62 -1.69 10.19
N LEU A 141 1.93 -1.96 10.20
CA LEU A 141 2.55 -2.81 11.22
C LEU A 141 2.98 -2.04 12.47
N TRP A 142 2.96 -0.70 12.42
CA TRP A 142 3.31 0.18 13.53
C TRP A 142 4.72 -0.05 14.09
N MET A 143 5.68 -0.38 13.22
CA MET A 143 7.08 -0.58 13.59
C MET A 143 7.84 0.76 13.52
N ASP A 144 8.82 0.93 14.41
CA ASP A 144 9.87 1.95 14.24
C ASP A 144 10.43 1.84 12.82
N TRP A 145 10.60 2.98 12.14
CA TRP A 145 11.05 3.04 10.75
C TRP A 145 12.52 2.68 10.59
N ARG A 146 13.35 2.83 11.63
CA ARG A 146 14.81 2.69 11.53
C ARG A 146 15.21 1.29 11.08
N LEU A 147 14.66 0.25 11.70
CA LEU A 147 14.96 -1.14 11.32
C LEU A 147 14.47 -1.49 9.90
N PRO A 148 13.21 -1.20 9.49
CA PRO A 148 12.79 -1.31 8.10
C PRO A 148 13.68 -0.53 7.12
N ALA A 149 14.14 0.68 7.50
CA ALA A 149 15.03 1.49 6.67
C ALA A 149 16.37 0.80 6.46
N GLU A 150 17.00 0.36 7.53
CA GLU A 150 18.28 -0.33 7.51
C GLU A 150 18.20 -1.61 6.68
N ARG A 151 17.16 -2.42 6.91
CA ARG A 151 16.97 -3.71 6.23
C ARG A 151 16.68 -3.54 4.74
N LEU A 152 15.89 -2.55 4.33
CA LEU A 152 15.73 -2.25 2.90
C LEU A 152 17.01 -1.68 2.30
N GLY A 153 17.70 -0.80 3.02
CA GLY A 153 18.94 -0.20 2.56
C GLY A 153 20.00 -1.25 2.23
N ALA A 154 20.13 -2.27 3.08
CA ALA A 154 21.03 -3.40 2.88
C ALA A 154 20.70 -4.27 1.65
N LEU A 155 19.48 -4.22 1.12
CA LEU A 155 19.07 -4.99 -0.06
C LEU A 155 19.22 -4.20 -1.37
N PHE A 156 19.29 -2.87 -1.33
CA PHE A 156 19.30 -2.06 -2.56
C PHE A 156 20.69 -2.03 -3.23
N THR A 157 20.74 -2.38 -4.51
CA THR A 157 21.94 -2.17 -5.36
C THR A 157 22.21 -0.70 -5.67
N ASP A 158 21.23 0.16 -5.40
CA ASP A 158 21.27 1.61 -5.63
C ASP A 158 21.01 2.40 -4.36
N PHE A 159 21.47 1.86 -3.21
CA PHE A 159 21.36 2.53 -1.93
C PHE A 159 22.12 3.86 -1.95
N GLU A 160 21.40 4.95 -1.72
CA GLU A 160 22.00 6.26 -1.45
C GLU A 160 21.35 6.87 -0.22
N PRO A 161 22.12 7.21 0.84
CA PRO A 161 21.57 7.68 2.10
C PRO A 161 20.78 8.99 1.94
N GLY A 162 21.27 9.90 1.09
CA GLY A 162 20.62 11.19 0.82
C GLY A 162 19.31 11.08 0.01
N ILE A 163 18.97 9.91 -0.52
CA ILE A 163 17.66 9.64 -1.13
C ILE A 163 16.82 8.75 -0.21
N HIS A 164 17.42 7.64 0.26
CA HIS A 164 16.73 6.60 1.01
C HIS A 164 16.13 7.13 2.31
N TYR A 165 16.95 7.73 3.19
CA TYR A 165 16.47 8.15 4.51
C TYR A 165 15.46 9.29 4.47
N PRO A 166 15.61 10.35 3.65
CA PRO A 166 14.59 11.39 3.54
C PRO A 166 13.24 10.84 3.07
N GLN A 167 13.26 9.86 2.16
CA GLN A 167 12.05 9.18 1.70
C GLN A 167 11.44 8.32 2.80
N VAL A 168 12.23 7.54 3.52
CA VAL A 168 11.75 6.72 4.62
C VAL A 168 11.06 7.58 5.68
N ILE A 169 11.71 8.65 6.14
CA ILE A 169 11.17 9.60 7.13
C ILE A 169 9.87 10.23 6.63
N ALA A 170 9.80 10.57 5.33
CA ALA A 170 8.58 11.11 4.74
C ALA A 170 7.43 10.10 4.73
N GLN A 171 7.67 8.84 4.33
CA GLN A 171 6.64 7.80 4.28
C GLN A 171 6.25 7.29 5.69
N ALA A 172 7.17 7.36 6.65
CA ALA A 172 6.91 7.10 8.06
C ALA A 172 6.07 8.20 8.72
N GLY A 173 5.86 9.33 8.04
CA GLY A 173 5.09 10.45 8.60
C GLY A 173 5.84 11.24 9.65
N LEU A 174 7.16 11.30 9.55
CA LEU A 174 8.03 12.09 10.44
C LEU A 174 8.54 13.38 9.77
N ARG A 175 8.27 13.58 8.47
CA ARG A 175 8.64 14.80 7.73
C ARG A 175 7.49 15.82 7.70
N GLY A 176 7.73 17.00 8.25
CA GLY A 176 6.82 18.15 8.14
C GLY A 176 5.49 18.01 8.89
N ARG A 177 4.61 19.02 8.76
CA ARG A 177 3.36 19.15 9.54
C ARG A 177 2.16 18.37 8.99
N ARG A 178 2.21 17.88 7.75
CA ARG A 178 1.09 17.15 7.12
C ARG A 178 1.01 15.72 7.66
N MET A 179 -0.21 15.23 7.87
CA MET A 179 -0.46 13.83 8.22
C MET A 179 0.05 12.89 7.11
N PRO A 180 0.68 11.76 7.44
CA PRO A 180 1.10 10.80 6.42
C PRO A 180 -0.12 10.17 5.74
N VAL A 181 0.06 9.86 4.46
CA VAL A 181 -0.95 9.16 3.67
C VAL A 181 -0.84 7.66 3.97
N VAL A 182 -1.65 7.17 4.90
CA VAL A 182 -1.79 5.72 5.13
C VAL A 182 -2.58 5.10 3.98
N ARG A 183 -1.86 4.47 3.05
CA ARG A 183 -2.43 3.85 1.83
C ARG A 183 -3.08 2.51 2.17
N ASN A 184 -4.17 2.20 1.47
CA ASN A 184 -4.76 0.86 1.52
C ASN A 184 -3.90 -0.05 0.61
N PRO A 185 -3.27 -1.12 1.15
CA PRO A 185 -2.37 -1.97 0.37
C PRO A 185 -3.08 -2.73 -0.75
N VAL A 186 -4.34 -3.12 -0.57
CA VAL A 186 -5.14 -3.82 -1.59
C VAL A 186 -5.48 -2.90 -2.76
N ARG A 187 -6.00 -1.71 -2.48
CA ARG A 187 -6.36 -0.74 -3.53
C ARG A 187 -5.13 -0.29 -4.33
N LEU A 188 -4.02 -0.06 -3.63
CA LEU A 188 -2.76 0.28 -4.29
C LEU A 188 -2.28 -0.89 -5.15
N SER A 189 -2.46 -2.12 -4.67
CA SER A 189 -2.11 -3.32 -5.41
C SER A 189 -2.90 -3.46 -6.72
N GLN A 190 -4.22 -3.28 -6.67
CA GLN A 190 -5.09 -3.27 -7.86
C GLN A 190 -4.72 -2.16 -8.85
N GLN A 191 -4.29 -0.99 -8.35
CA GLN A 191 -3.90 0.12 -9.20
C GLN A 191 -2.56 -0.14 -9.92
N LEU A 192 -1.58 -0.72 -9.22
CA LEU A 192 -0.22 -0.88 -9.73
C LEU A 192 -0.04 -2.14 -10.57
N ASP A 193 -0.77 -3.21 -10.23
CA ASP A 193 -0.66 -4.52 -10.86
C ASP A 193 -2.06 -5.07 -11.22
N PRO A 194 -2.85 -4.37 -12.05
CA PRO A 194 -4.28 -4.71 -12.28
C PRO A 194 -4.50 -6.13 -12.80
N ASP A 195 -3.56 -6.65 -13.58
CA ASP A 195 -3.60 -7.99 -14.16
C ASP A 195 -2.85 -9.03 -13.31
N GLY A 196 -2.30 -8.61 -12.16
CA GLY A 196 -1.61 -9.50 -11.24
C GLY A 196 -0.26 -10.05 -11.70
N VAL A 197 0.27 -9.59 -12.84
CA VAL A 197 1.47 -10.15 -13.49
C VAL A 197 2.66 -10.13 -12.53
N PHE A 198 2.84 -9.04 -11.78
CA PHE A 198 3.94 -8.92 -10.84
C PHE A 198 3.76 -9.85 -9.64
N ILE A 199 2.56 -9.90 -9.06
CA ILE A 199 2.24 -10.79 -7.93
C ILE A 199 2.44 -12.25 -8.33
N ARG A 200 1.93 -12.68 -9.48
CA ARG A 200 2.04 -14.08 -9.94
C ARG A 200 3.50 -14.50 -10.15
N ARG A 201 4.36 -13.58 -10.59
CA ARG A 201 5.80 -13.82 -10.77
C ARG A 201 6.52 -14.06 -9.44
N TRP A 202 6.23 -13.25 -8.44
CA TRP A 202 6.99 -13.24 -7.17
C TRP A 202 6.31 -13.99 -6.02
N VAL A 203 5.03 -14.31 -6.16
CA VAL A 203 4.22 -15.10 -5.22
C VAL A 203 3.54 -16.23 -6.01
N PRO A 204 4.33 -17.19 -6.53
CA PRO A 204 3.84 -18.24 -7.42
C PRO A 204 2.77 -19.13 -6.78
N GLU A 205 2.77 -19.26 -5.45
CA GLU A 205 1.72 -19.98 -4.72
C GLU A 205 0.32 -19.38 -4.88
N LEU A 206 0.21 -18.11 -5.30
CA LEU A 206 -1.07 -17.45 -5.61
C LEU A 206 -1.35 -17.40 -7.13
N ALA A 207 -0.46 -17.94 -7.97
CA ALA A 207 -0.53 -17.77 -9.41
C ALA A 207 -1.74 -18.42 -10.08
N ALA A 208 -2.43 -19.34 -9.41
CA ALA A 208 -3.67 -19.96 -9.90
C ALA A 208 -4.95 -19.22 -9.46
N LEU A 209 -4.87 -18.25 -8.54
CA LEU A 209 -6.06 -17.52 -8.09
C LEU A 209 -6.61 -16.60 -9.20
N PRO A 210 -7.94 -16.49 -9.35
CA PRO A 210 -8.55 -15.50 -10.23
C PRO A 210 -8.16 -14.06 -9.86
N ASP A 211 -8.06 -13.16 -10.86
CA ASP A 211 -7.70 -11.74 -10.66
C ASP A 211 -8.58 -11.05 -9.63
N ALA A 212 -9.87 -11.42 -9.58
CA ALA A 212 -10.85 -10.90 -8.62
C ALA A 212 -10.42 -11.07 -7.15
N TYR A 213 -9.61 -12.08 -6.84
CA TYR A 213 -9.17 -12.40 -5.48
C TYR A 213 -7.66 -12.26 -5.27
N LEU A 214 -6.86 -12.13 -6.34
CA LEU A 214 -5.41 -12.13 -6.25
C LEU A 214 -4.86 -11.05 -5.30
N HIS A 215 -5.49 -9.86 -5.28
CA HIS A 215 -5.07 -8.75 -4.44
C HIS A 215 -5.55 -8.84 -2.98
N ALA A 216 -6.56 -9.68 -2.72
CA ALA A 216 -7.13 -9.92 -1.40
C ALA A 216 -7.57 -11.39 -1.28
N PRO A 217 -6.62 -12.35 -1.20
CA PRO A 217 -6.93 -13.78 -1.25
C PRO A 217 -7.87 -14.24 -0.14
N TRP A 218 -7.86 -13.56 1.00
CA TRP A 218 -8.73 -13.86 2.15
C TRP A 218 -10.22 -13.60 1.87
N ASP A 219 -10.57 -12.86 0.80
CA ASP A 219 -11.95 -12.63 0.38
C ASP A 219 -12.44 -13.70 -0.63
N ALA A 220 -11.56 -14.63 -1.03
CA ALA A 220 -11.89 -15.71 -1.96
C ALA A 220 -12.80 -16.76 -1.31
N PRO A 221 -13.80 -17.30 -2.04
CA PRO A 221 -14.55 -18.47 -1.62
C PRO A 221 -13.63 -19.67 -1.39
N LYS A 222 -13.96 -20.53 -0.42
CA LYS A 222 -13.19 -21.74 -0.11
C LYS A 222 -12.97 -22.64 -1.33
N ALA A 223 -13.94 -22.72 -2.24
CA ALA A 223 -13.83 -23.49 -3.47
C ALA A 223 -12.74 -22.95 -4.42
N GLU A 224 -12.61 -21.62 -4.54
CA GLU A 224 -11.56 -20.99 -5.36
C GLU A 224 -10.18 -21.17 -4.73
N LEU A 225 -10.08 -21.03 -3.41
CA LEU A 225 -8.83 -21.30 -2.67
C LEU A 225 -8.38 -22.75 -2.85
N ALA A 226 -9.30 -23.71 -2.71
CA ALA A 226 -9.00 -25.13 -2.90
C ALA A 226 -8.56 -25.44 -4.34
N ARG A 227 -9.27 -24.88 -5.35
CA ARG A 227 -8.92 -25.04 -6.77
C ARG A 227 -7.54 -24.46 -7.10
N ALA A 228 -7.15 -23.38 -6.44
CA ALA A 228 -5.84 -22.74 -6.59
C ALA A 228 -4.74 -23.35 -5.70
N GLY A 229 -5.05 -24.32 -4.83
CA GLY A 229 -4.08 -24.92 -3.89
C GLY A 229 -3.64 -23.98 -2.75
N VAL A 230 -4.45 -22.96 -2.43
CA VAL A 230 -4.11 -21.97 -1.40
C VAL A 230 -4.70 -22.36 -0.05
N ILE A 231 -3.81 -22.59 0.91
CA ILE A 231 -4.13 -22.92 2.30
C ILE A 231 -3.42 -21.89 3.18
N PHE A 232 -4.18 -21.02 3.83
CA PHE A 232 -3.60 -19.98 4.69
C PHE A 232 -2.86 -20.59 5.88
N GLY A 233 -1.65 -20.09 6.15
CA GLY A 233 -0.75 -20.60 7.19
C GLY A 233 0.08 -21.81 6.77
N GLN A 234 -0.17 -22.38 5.58
CA GLN A 234 0.63 -23.48 5.03
C GLN A 234 1.27 -23.09 3.70
N THR A 235 0.48 -22.88 2.64
CA THR A 235 1.02 -22.53 1.32
C THR A 235 1.19 -21.02 1.14
N TYR A 236 0.35 -20.21 1.77
CA TYR A 236 0.49 -18.75 1.82
C TYR A 236 0.17 -18.22 3.24
N PRO A 237 0.89 -17.25 3.81
CA PRO A 237 0.65 -16.78 5.17
C PRO A 237 -0.73 -16.13 5.35
N MET A 238 -1.24 -16.20 6.58
CA MET A 238 -2.37 -15.38 7.00
C MET A 238 -1.96 -13.90 7.00
N ARG A 239 -2.90 -13.01 6.66
CA ARG A 239 -2.67 -11.57 6.75
C ARG A 239 -2.31 -11.19 8.19
N MET A 240 -1.18 -10.52 8.36
CA MET A 240 -0.68 -10.14 9.69
C MET A 240 -1.58 -9.15 10.43
N VAL A 241 -2.31 -8.31 9.68
CA VAL A 241 -3.15 -7.25 10.24
C VAL A 241 -4.43 -7.06 9.42
N ASP A 242 -5.49 -6.59 10.06
CA ASP A 242 -6.59 -5.93 9.35
C ASP A 242 -6.12 -4.52 8.95
N HIS A 243 -5.80 -4.37 7.66
CA HIS A 243 -5.27 -3.12 7.12
C HIS A 243 -6.22 -1.90 7.22
N ALA A 244 -7.53 -2.12 7.38
CA ALA A 244 -8.49 -1.04 7.57
C ALA A 244 -8.52 -0.57 9.03
N ALA A 245 -8.48 -1.52 9.97
CA ALA A 245 -8.35 -1.22 11.40
C ALA A 245 -6.99 -0.58 11.73
N ALA A 246 -5.90 -1.19 11.27
CA ALA A 246 -4.54 -0.68 11.49
C ALA A 246 -4.36 0.72 10.88
N ALA A 247 -4.89 0.98 9.69
CA ALA A 247 -4.84 2.33 9.12
C ALA A 247 -5.63 3.38 9.91
N ARG A 248 -6.74 2.99 10.55
CA ARG A 248 -7.51 3.90 11.42
C ARG A 248 -6.72 4.20 12.68
N GLU A 249 -6.22 3.16 13.33
CA GLU A 249 -5.40 3.27 14.55
C GLU A 249 -4.16 4.13 14.31
N ALA A 250 -3.44 3.90 13.21
CA ALA A 250 -2.28 4.70 12.83
C ALA A 250 -2.61 6.20 12.76
N ARG A 251 -3.69 6.55 12.03
CA ARG A 251 -4.13 7.95 11.90
C ARG A 251 -4.49 8.55 13.26
N GLU A 252 -5.14 7.80 14.13
CA GLU A 252 -5.51 8.25 15.48
C GLU A 252 -4.28 8.49 16.34
N ARG A 253 -3.32 7.54 16.38
CA ARG A 253 -2.07 7.67 17.12
C ARG A 253 -1.28 8.90 16.65
N ILE A 254 -1.11 9.07 15.33
CA ILE A 254 -0.42 10.24 14.76
C ILE A 254 -1.14 11.54 15.09
N ALA A 255 -2.48 11.56 14.99
CA ALA A 255 -3.26 12.76 15.24
C ALA A 255 -3.19 13.22 16.70
N ARG A 256 -3.20 12.28 17.66
CA ARG A 256 -3.10 12.59 19.10
C ARG A 256 -1.81 13.33 19.45
N VAL A 257 -0.68 12.92 18.85
CA VAL A 257 0.63 13.52 19.12
C VAL A 257 0.77 14.88 18.43
N ARG A 258 0.33 14.98 17.17
CA ARG A 258 0.50 16.22 16.38
C ARG A 258 -0.52 17.32 16.71
N HIS A 259 -1.66 16.95 17.28
CA HIS A 259 -2.74 17.87 17.64
C HIS A 259 -3.29 17.53 19.05
N PRO A 260 -2.51 17.78 20.11
CA PRO A 260 -3.00 17.60 21.48
C PRO A 260 -4.19 18.55 21.68
N GLY A 261 -5.41 18.01 21.69
CA GLY A 261 -6.66 18.77 21.85
C GLY A 261 -7.66 18.72 20.68
N ARG A 262 -7.29 18.16 19.51
CA ARG A 262 -8.26 17.98 18.40
C ARG A 262 -8.76 16.54 18.41
N THR A 263 -9.97 16.32 18.93
CA THR A 263 -10.67 15.04 18.75
C THR A 263 -10.81 14.75 17.26
N VAL A 264 -10.34 13.59 16.82
CA VAL A 264 -10.52 13.14 15.44
C VAL A 264 -12.03 13.12 15.17
N PRO A 265 -12.55 13.86 14.18
CA PRO A 265 -13.98 13.80 13.90
C PRO A 265 -14.33 12.36 13.53
N LYS A 266 -15.19 11.73 14.33
CA LYS A 266 -15.82 10.45 13.97
C LYS A 266 -16.39 10.64 12.57
N ARG A 267 -15.92 9.82 11.62
CA ARG A 267 -16.54 9.78 10.29
C ARG A 267 -18.04 9.53 10.51
N PRO A 268 -18.94 10.36 9.98
CA PRO A 268 -20.37 10.12 10.16
C PRO A 268 -20.65 8.71 9.64
N GLU A 269 -21.37 7.93 10.46
CA GLU A 269 -21.89 6.63 10.04
C GLU A 269 -22.58 6.78 8.68
N PRO A 270 -22.47 5.78 7.79
CA PRO A 270 -23.13 5.86 6.50
C PRO A 270 -24.63 6.09 6.75
N LYS A 271 -25.09 7.32 6.47
CA LYS A 271 -26.50 7.65 6.51
C LYS A 271 -27.21 6.67 5.59
N GLN A 272 -28.24 6.01 6.13
CA GLN A 272 -29.13 5.18 5.32
C GLN A 272 -29.55 5.98 4.08
N PRO A 273 -29.56 5.36 2.89
CA PRO A 273 -29.95 6.06 1.67
C PRO A 273 -31.34 6.65 1.89
N ALA A 274 -31.44 7.97 1.74
CA ALA A 274 -32.73 8.65 1.73
C ALA A 274 -33.63 7.99 0.68
N PRO A 275 -34.94 7.82 0.95
CA PRO A 275 -35.85 7.19 0.01
C PRO A 275 -35.79 7.96 -1.32
N LYS A 276 -35.58 7.23 -2.42
CA LYS A 276 -35.57 7.79 -3.77
C LYS A 276 -36.86 8.59 -3.98
N ALA A 277 -36.71 9.87 -4.31
CA ALA A 277 -37.83 10.72 -4.72
C ALA A 277 -38.50 10.08 -5.94
N ALA A 278 -39.83 10.04 -5.91
CA ALA A 278 -40.66 9.49 -6.98
C ALA A 278 -40.42 10.22 -8.31
N PRO A 279 -40.52 9.52 -9.46
CA PRO A 279 -40.35 10.15 -10.77
C PRO A 279 -41.45 11.18 -11.01
N ARG A 280 -41.07 12.36 -11.53
CA ARG A 280 -41.99 13.41 -11.98
C ARG A 280 -42.86 12.88 -13.14
N PRO A 281 -44.18 13.10 -13.15
CA PRO A 281 -45.04 12.58 -14.20
C PRO A 281 -44.89 13.37 -15.50
N SER A 282 -44.76 12.65 -16.61
CA SER A 282 -44.82 13.15 -17.98
C SER A 282 -46.24 13.59 -18.34
N ARG A 283 -46.39 14.78 -18.93
CA ARG A 283 -47.66 15.23 -19.54
C ARG A 283 -48.04 14.35 -20.72
N ARG A 284 -49.24 13.74 -20.68
CA ARG A 284 -49.96 13.29 -21.87
C ARG A 284 -51.47 13.54 -21.70
N SER A 285 -52.09 13.79 -22.84
CA SER A 285 -53.37 14.44 -23.13
C SER A 285 -54.63 13.62 -22.76
N GLU A 286 -55.77 14.31 -22.89
CA GLU A 286 -57.11 14.04 -22.35
C GLU A 286 -57.88 12.79 -22.83
N ALA A 287 -58.86 12.43 -21.99
CA ALA A 287 -60.19 11.88 -22.25
C ALA A 287 -60.37 10.39 -22.66
N LYS A 288 -60.91 9.56 -21.76
CA LYS A 288 -62.35 9.23 -21.62
C LYS A 288 -62.56 8.12 -20.56
N GLN A 289 -63.77 8.11 -20.04
CA GLN A 289 -64.29 7.42 -18.85
C GLN A 289 -64.78 5.99 -19.16
N ALA A 290 -64.51 5.01 -18.28
CA ALA A 290 -65.32 3.80 -18.10
C ALA A 290 -64.93 3.02 -16.81
N ASP A 291 -65.91 2.92 -15.92
CA ASP A 291 -66.26 1.95 -14.86
C ASP A 291 -65.30 0.84 -14.37
N LEU A 292 -65.11 0.85 -13.02
CA LEU A 292 -65.12 -0.21 -11.97
C LEU A 292 -65.02 -1.71 -12.33
N PRO A 293 -64.83 -2.65 -11.36
CA PRO A 293 -64.14 -2.62 -10.06
C PRO A 293 -63.19 -3.82 -9.87
N PHE A 294 -62.21 -3.82 -8.95
CA PHE A 294 -61.92 -5.00 -8.10
C PHE A 294 -60.93 -4.63 -6.98
N ARG A 295 -61.43 -4.73 -5.74
CA ARG A 295 -60.68 -4.75 -4.48
C ARG A 295 -60.15 -6.17 -4.22
N SER A 296 -58.93 -6.29 -3.69
CA SER A 296 -58.60 -7.22 -2.59
C SER A 296 -57.17 -6.95 -2.09
N ARG A 297 -57.04 -6.43 -0.86
CA ARG A 297 -56.59 -7.12 0.37
C ARG A 297 -55.10 -7.53 0.39
N ARG A 298 -54.31 -6.77 1.16
CA ARG A 298 -53.01 -7.17 1.72
C ARG A 298 -53.21 -8.09 2.93
N PRO A 299 -52.30 -9.05 3.20
CA PRO A 299 -52.08 -9.57 4.54
C PRO A 299 -50.83 -8.96 5.21
N ASN A 300 -50.91 -8.86 6.54
CA ASN A 300 -49.92 -8.30 7.46
C ASN A 300 -48.76 -9.25 7.79
N GLY A 301 -47.57 -8.65 7.96
CA GLY A 301 -46.68 -8.77 9.13
C GLY A 301 -46.16 -10.15 9.59
N ILE A 302 -44.82 -10.32 9.51
CA ILE A 302 -44.07 -11.19 10.43
C ILE A 302 -42.86 -10.41 10.98
N ARG A 303 -42.81 -10.26 12.32
CA ARG A 303 -41.74 -9.63 13.10
C ARG A 303 -40.53 -10.58 13.25
N ARG A 304 -39.31 -10.04 13.19
CA ARG A 304 -38.06 -10.69 13.62
C ARG A 304 -37.71 -10.30 15.07
N PRO A 305 -37.17 -11.20 15.92
CA PRO A 305 -36.58 -10.81 17.19
C PRO A 305 -35.08 -10.51 17.07
N ALA A 306 -34.61 -9.64 17.96
CA ALA A 306 -33.25 -9.15 18.09
C ALA A 306 -32.37 -10.06 18.97
N ARG A 307 -31.09 -10.21 18.64
CA ARG A 307 -30.03 -10.64 19.57
C ARG A 307 -28.76 -9.81 19.31
N GLY A 308 -28.20 -9.28 20.40
CA GLY A 308 -26.96 -8.49 20.42
C GLY A 308 -25.69 -9.34 20.26
N PRO A 309 -24.50 -8.72 20.23
CA PRO A 309 -23.27 -9.40 19.87
C PRO A 309 -22.76 -10.28 21.01
N VAL A 310 -22.41 -11.52 20.67
CA VAL A 310 -21.71 -12.48 21.54
C VAL A 310 -20.21 -12.26 21.37
N GLN A 311 -19.52 -11.97 22.46
CA GLN A 311 -18.05 -11.86 22.54
C GLN A 311 -17.47 -13.27 22.57
N LEU A 312 -16.65 -13.63 21.58
CA LEU A 312 -15.95 -14.91 21.51
C LEU A 312 -14.60 -14.78 22.25
N SER A 313 -14.40 -15.59 23.28
CA SER A 313 -13.16 -15.73 24.03
C SER A 313 -12.12 -16.53 23.23
N PHE A 314 -10.87 -16.07 23.24
CA PHE A 314 -9.72 -16.77 22.69
C PHE A 314 -9.32 -17.92 23.62
N ASP A 315 -9.38 -19.15 23.11
CA ASP A 315 -8.76 -20.32 23.74
C ASP A 315 -7.39 -20.52 23.08
N LEU A 316 -6.35 -19.98 23.70
CA LEU A 316 -4.97 -20.19 23.27
C LEU A 316 -4.57 -21.55 23.83
N GLY A 317 -4.57 -22.59 22.98
CA GLY A 317 -4.25 -23.97 23.32
C GLY A 317 -2.84 -24.15 23.90
N GLN A 318 -2.65 -23.71 25.14
CA GLN A 318 -1.54 -24.08 25.99
C GLN A 318 -1.85 -25.43 26.64
N PRO A 319 -0.89 -26.35 26.70
CA PRO A 319 -1.06 -27.58 27.46
C PRO A 319 -1.23 -27.25 28.95
N PRO A 320 -1.99 -28.05 29.72
CA PRO A 320 -2.22 -27.80 31.14
C PRO A 320 -0.90 -27.85 31.90
N SER A 321 -0.65 -26.80 32.70
CA SER A 321 0.45 -26.75 33.66
C SER A 321 0.26 -27.85 34.72
N VAL A 322 1.28 -28.69 34.87
CA VAL A 322 1.37 -29.63 35.99
C VAL A 322 1.65 -28.83 37.27
N PRO A 323 0.94 -29.06 38.39
CA PRO A 323 1.24 -28.38 39.64
C PRO A 323 2.55 -28.93 40.23
N GLU A 324 3.53 -28.07 40.45
CA GLU A 324 4.68 -28.38 41.30
C GLU A 324 4.21 -28.56 42.75
N SER A 325 4.40 -29.78 43.25
CA SER A 325 4.24 -30.15 44.65
C SER A 325 5.34 -29.51 45.50
N GLN A 326 4.91 -28.85 46.58
CA GLN A 326 5.78 -28.44 47.70
C GLN A 326 6.26 -29.67 48.50
N SER A 327 7.58 -29.79 48.68
CA SER A 327 8.36 -30.42 49.78
C SER A 327 9.74 -30.77 49.21
N VAL A 328 10.90 -30.35 49.73
CA VAL A 328 11.38 -30.19 51.12
C VAL A 328 12.29 -28.98 51.23
#